data_AF-A0A963DF66-F1
#
_entry.id   AF-A0A963DF66-F1
#
_cell.length_a   1.000
_cell.length_b   1.000
_cell.length_c   1.000
_cell.angle_alpha   90.00
_cell.angle_beta   90.00
_cell.angle_gamma   90.00
#
_symmetry.space_group_name_H-M   'P 1'
#
loop_
_entity.id
_entity.type
_entity.pdbx_description
1 polymer ?
#
loop_
_entity_poly.entity_id
_entity_poly.type
_entity_poly.pdbx_seq_one_letter_code
_entity_poly.pdbx_strand_id
1 'polypeptide(L)'
;SNGLACATCHTGHAAYQATFAKPYPHFVQMGSDNYGLKQVHLDEMVQLCMVGPMAAKPLDWKSKELAALVAYTQTQQKTFKPSTAAANPCAAKNPCAAKNPCAAKK
;
A
#
# COMPACT_ATOMS: atom_id res chain seq x y z
N SER A 1 13.16 10.39 5.35
CA SER A 1 12.43 9.84 4.19
C SER A 1 13.37 9.75 3.02
N ASN A 2 13.02 8.97 2.01
CA ASN A 2 13.77 8.80 0.75
C ASN A 2 13.29 9.74 -0.38
N GLY A 3 12.66 10.87 -0.03
CA GLY A 3 12.14 11.84 -1.01
C GLY A 3 10.76 11.50 -1.59
N LEU A 4 10.19 10.33 -1.26
CA LEU A 4 8.82 9.98 -1.68
C LEU A 4 7.77 10.71 -0.83
N ALA A 5 6.66 11.06 -1.48
CA ALA A 5 5.43 11.54 -0.84
C ALA A 5 4.29 10.56 -1.11
N CYS A 6 3.21 10.63 -0.31
CA CYS A 6 2.03 9.78 -0.49
C CYS A 6 1.48 9.87 -1.93
N ALA A 7 1.44 11.09 -2.48
CA ALA A 7 0.98 11.36 -3.83
C ALA A 7 1.85 10.71 -4.92
N THR A 8 3.13 10.45 -4.65
CA THR A 8 4.01 9.76 -5.61
C THR A 8 3.46 8.38 -6.00
N CYS A 9 2.73 7.70 -5.09
CA CYS A 9 2.11 6.41 -5.36
C CYS A 9 0.58 6.47 -5.48
N HIS A 10 -0.09 7.38 -4.75
CA HIS A 10 -1.55 7.39 -4.60
C HIS A 10 -2.29 8.49 -5.38
N THR A 11 -1.61 9.17 -6.31
CA THR A 11 -2.27 10.13 -7.21
C THR A 11 -3.40 9.44 -7.99
N GLY A 12 -4.58 10.05 -8.00
CA GLY A 12 -5.75 9.52 -8.73
C GLY A 12 -6.22 8.15 -8.23
N HIS A 13 -6.04 7.85 -6.94
CA HIS A 13 -6.31 6.54 -6.33
C HIS A 13 -5.46 5.38 -6.87
N ALA A 14 -4.32 5.66 -7.51
CA ALA A 14 -3.39 4.63 -7.93
C ALA A 14 -2.84 3.82 -6.74
N ALA A 15 -2.41 2.59 -7.04
CA ALA A 15 -1.78 1.64 -6.11
C ALA A 15 -2.60 1.25 -4.86
N TYR A 16 -3.84 1.72 -4.69
CA TYR A 16 -4.75 1.16 -3.69
C TYR A 16 -5.27 -0.20 -4.15
N GLN A 17 -5.29 -1.16 -3.23
CA GLN A 17 -5.94 -2.45 -3.44
C GLN A 17 -7.46 -2.31 -3.33
N ALA A 18 -8.23 -3.21 -3.95
CA ALA A 18 -9.69 -3.20 -3.86
C ALA A 18 -10.21 -3.27 -2.40
N THR A 19 -9.43 -3.89 -1.50
CA THR A 19 -9.74 -3.94 -0.06
C THR A 19 -9.76 -2.56 0.58
N PHE A 20 -9.11 -1.55 0.01
CA PHE A 20 -9.15 -0.18 0.50
C PHE A 20 -10.58 0.37 0.59
N ALA A 21 -11.54 -0.13 -0.19
CA ALA A 21 -12.95 0.24 -0.07
C ALA A 21 -13.65 -0.31 1.20
N LYS A 22 -13.03 -1.25 1.91
CA LYS A 22 -13.61 -1.87 3.11
C LYS A 22 -13.41 -0.97 4.33
N PRO A 23 -14.39 -0.92 5.27
CA PRO A 23 -14.20 -0.26 6.56
C PRO A 23 -12.95 -0.79 7.27
N TYR A 24 -12.19 0.09 7.90
CA TYR A 24 -11.08 -0.30 8.79
C TYR A 24 -11.63 -0.68 10.18
N PRO A 25 -10.98 -1.62 10.90
CA PRO A 25 -9.82 -2.40 10.48
C PRO A 25 -10.17 -3.47 9.45
N HIS A 26 -9.25 -3.73 8.52
CA HIS A 26 -9.40 -4.82 7.57
C HIS A 26 -8.03 -5.38 7.16
N PHE A 27 -8.04 -6.48 6.41
CA PHE A 27 -6.83 -7.09 5.88
C PHE A 27 -6.17 -6.23 4.80
N VAL A 28 -4.92 -5.87 5.00
CA VAL A 28 -4.09 -5.19 3.99
C VAL A 28 -2.88 -6.04 3.68
N GLN A 29 -2.69 -6.39 2.40
CA GLN A 29 -1.60 -7.25 1.94
C GLN A 29 -0.22 -6.75 2.42
N MET A 30 0.05 -5.45 2.31
CA MET A 30 1.31 -4.86 2.77
C MET A 30 1.56 -5.04 4.28
N GLY A 31 0.51 -4.94 5.11
CA GLY A 31 0.63 -5.18 6.56
C GLY A 31 0.94 -6.63 6.88
N SER A 32 0.38 -7.57 6.10
CA SER A 32 0.68 -8.99 6.20
C SER A 32 2.10 -9.30 5.73
N ASP A 33 2.49 -8.88 4.53
CA ASP A 33 3.75 -9.25 3.88
C ASP A 33 4.96 -8.71 4.64
N ASN A 34 4.89 -7.48 5.16
CA ASN A 34 6.03 -6.81 5.77
C ASN A 34 6.04 -6.90 7.30
N TYR A 35 4.88 -7.10 7.93
CA TYR A 35 4.74 -6.98 9.39
C TYR A 35 3.94 -8.13 10.03
N GLY A 36 3.48 -9.11 9.25
CA GLY A 36 2.71 -10.26 9.76
C GLY A 36 1.34 -9.89 10.34
N LEU A 37 0.80 -8.71 10.00
CA LEU A 37 -0.47 -8.22 10.54
C LEU A 37 -1.65 -8.87 9.81
N LYS A 38 -2.60 -9.42 10.58
CA LYS A 38 -3.83 -10.03 10.04
C LYS A 38 -4.87 -8.99 9.64
N GLN A 39 -4.87 -7.86 10.33
CA GLN A 39 -5.71 -6.69 10.07
C GLN A 39 -4.91 -5.46 10.45
N VAL A 40 -5.25 -4.33 9.83
CA VAL A 40 -4.59 -3.06 10.04
C VAL A 40 -5.67 -2.01 10.27
N HIS A 41 -5.48 -1.11 11.23
CA HIS A 41 -6.26 0.11 11.44
C HIS A 41 -5.77 1.22 10.51
N LEU A 42 -6.58 2.27 10.31
CA LEU A 42 -6.23 3.27 9.29
C LEU A 42 -5.01 4.12 9.67
N ASP A 43 -4.88 4.46 10.94
CA ASP A 43 -3.70 5.12 11.52
C ASP A 43 -2.44 4.26 11.41
N GLU A 44 -2.55 2.96 11.71
CA GLU A 44 -1.47 2.00 11.47
C GLU A 44 -1.09 1.97 9.99
N MET A 45 -2.05 1.93 9.06
CA MET A 45 -1.80 1.94 7.63
C MET A 45 -1.01 3.18 7.17
N VAL A 46 -1.35 4.37 7.69
CA VAL A 46 -0.59 5.60 7.42
C VAL A 46 0.85 5.46 7.89
N GLN A 47 1.07 4.94 9.11
CA GLN A 47 2.42 4.73 9.66
C GLN A 47 3.21 3.68 8.86
N LEU A 48 2.56 2.60 8.43
CA LEU A 48 3.17 1.56 7.59
C LEU A 48 3.64 2.11 6.25
N CYS A 49 2.85 2.97 5.61
CA CYS A 49 3.25 3.66 4.38
C CYS A 49 4.45 4.60 4.61
N MET A 50 4.47 5.32 5.74
CA MET A 50 5.57 6.20 6.07
C MET A 50 6.86 5.43 6.35
N VAL A 51 6.80 4.38 7.15
CA VAL A 51 8.00 3.64 7.58
C VAL A 51 8.51 2.70 6.49
N GLY A 52 7.61 2.01 5.77
CA GLY A 52 7.96 1.03 4.74
C GLY A 52 8.49 1.69 3.46
N PRO A 53 7.63 2.05 2.50
CA PRO A 53 8.08 2.57 1.20
C PRO A 53 8.74 3.95 1.29
N MET A 54 8.32 4.83 2.20
CA MET A 54 8.85 6.21 2.26
C MET A 54 10.12 6.35 3.13
N ALA A 55 10.53 5.29 3.84
CA ALA A 55 11.64 5.31 4.79
C ALA A 55 11.63 6.57 5.70
N ALA A 56 10.42 6.97 6.12
CA ALA A 56 10.18 8.12 6.96
C ALA A 56 10.07 7.69 8.42
N LYS A 57 10.32 8.62 9.33
CA LYS A 57 10.06 8.39 10.75
C LYS A 57 8.54 8.34 10.96
N PRO A 58 8.03 7.43 11.80
CA PRO A 58 6.62 7.43 12.16
C PRO A 58 6.26 8.73 12.90
N LEU A 59 4.99 9.11 12.82
CA LEU A 59 4.44 10.21 13.58
C LEU A 59 4.14 9.77 15.02
N ASP A 60 4.01 10.73 15.93
CA ASP A 60 3.50 10.44 17.26
C ASP A 60 2.03 9.98 17.16
N TRP A 61 1.66 8.93 17.90
CA TRP A 61 0.32 8.35 17.86
C TRP A 61 -0.78 9.31 18.29
N LYS A 62 -0.46 10.34 19.07
CA LYS A 62 -1.38 11.39 19.53
C LYS A 62 -1.18 12.71 18.77
N SER A 63 -0.37 12.71 17.70
CA SER A 63 -0.11 13.92 16.91
C SER A 63 -1.35 14.38 16.14
N LYS A 64 -1.46 15.70 15.97
CA LYS A 64 -2.48 16.30 15.10
C LYS A 64 -2.22 15.94 13.64
N GLU A 65 -0.96 15.77 13.28
CA GLU A 65 -0.50 15.40 11.94
C GLU A 65 -1.01 14.00 11.56
N LEU A 66 -0.84 13.00 12.44
CA LEU A 66 -1.36 11.66 12.17
C LEU A 66 -2.89 11.68 12.09
N ALA A 67 -3.57 12.37 13.01
CA ALA A 67 -5.02 12.51 12.98
C ALA A 67 -5.52 13.15 11.68
N ALA A 68 -4.83 14.19 11.20
CA ALA A 68 -5.17 14.85 9.94
C ALA A 68 -4.96 13.93 8.73
N LEU A 69 -3.86 13.18 8.68
CA LEU A 69 -3.59 12.21 7.61
C LEU A 69 -4.61 11.06 7.61
N VAL A 70 -5.01 10.58 8.79
CA VAL A 70 -6.06 9.57 8.93
C VAL A 70 -7.38 10.11 8.40
N ALA A 71 -7.80 11.30 8.84
CA ALA A 71 -9.02 11.94 8.35
C ALA A 71 -8.98 12.15 6.83
N TYR A 72 -7.88 12.65 6.29
CA TYR A 72 -7.70 12.79 4.85
C TYR A 72 -7.83 11.45 4.12
N THR A 73 -7.16 10.40 4.60
CA THR A 73 -7.26 9.07 4.00
C THR A 73 -8.68 8.51 4.04
N GLN A 74 -9.46 8.77 5.11
CA GLN A 74 -10.89 8.44 5.16
C GLN A 74 -11.69 9.17 4.09
N THR A 75 -11.38 10.45 3.81
CA THR A 75 -12.04 11.16 2.71
C THR A 75 -11.72 10.54 1.36
N GLN A 76 -10.46 10.15 1.13
CA GLN A 76 -10.04 9.46 -0.09
C GLN A 76 -10.70 8.08 -0.24
N GLN A 77 -10.87 7.35 0.87
CA GLN A 77 -11.56 6.06 0.87
C GLN A 77 -13.02 6.19 0.41
N LYS A 78 -13.72 7.25 0.83
CA LYS A 78 -15.12 7.49 0.43
C LYS A 78 -15.29 7.76 -1.06
N THR A 79 -14.27 8.33 -1.72
CA THR A 79 -14.31 8.61 -3.16
C THR A 79 -13.71 7.48 -4.00
N PHE A 80 -13.07 6.50 -3.36
CA PHE A 80 -12.47 5.36 -4.03
C PHE A 80 -13.53 4.42 -4.58
N LYS A 81 -13.47 4.18 -5.89
CA LYS A 81 -14.27 3.16 -6.56
C LYS A 81 -13.33 2.05 -7.00
N PRO A 82 -13.37 0.86 -6.37
CA PRO A 82 -12.53 -0.24 -6.81
C PRO A 82 -12.91 -0.59 -8.25
N SER A 83 -11.98 -0.42 -9.19
CA SER A 83 -12.13 -0.97 -10.53
C SER A 83 -12.16 -2.50 -10.41
N THR A 84 -13.12 -3.15 -11.07
CA THR A 84 -13.13 -4.62 -11.21
C THR A 84 -11.93 -5.14 -12.02
N ALA A 85 -11.10 -4.24 -12.55
CA ALA A 85 -9.89 -4.55 -13.28
C ALA A 85 -8.72 -3.69 -12.78
N ALA A 86 -7.86 -4.29 -11.96
CA ALA A 86 -6.43 -4.04 -11.94
C ALA A 86 -5.79 -5.08 -11.02
N ALA A 87 -5.52 -6.28 -11.57
CA ALA A 87 -4.48 -7.11 -10.98
C ALA A 87 -3.22 -6.24 -10.87
N ASN A 88 -2.70 -6.10 -9.65
CA ASN A 88 -1.49 -5.32 -9.40
C ASN A 88 -0.36 -5.88 -10.30
N PRO A 89 0.23 -5.10 -11.21
CA PRO A 89 1.30 -5.61 -12.07
C PRO A 89 2.54 -6.03 -11.27
N CYS A 90 2.68 -5.59 -10.02
CA CYS A 90 3.71 -6.06 -9.08
C CYS A 90 3.35 -7.36 -8.34
N ALA A 91 2.08 -7.81 -8.40
CA ALA A 91 1.67 -9.13 -7.91
C ALA A 91 1.87 -10.24 -8.97
N ALA A 92 2.08 -9.86 -10.24
CA ALA A 92 2.59 -10.78 -11.23
C ALA A 92 4.05 -11.11 -10.90
N LYS A 93 4.34 -12.40 -10.67
CA LYS A 93 5.72 -12.89 -10.51
C LYS A 93 6.59 -12.34 -11.64
N ASN A 94 7.75 -11.80 -11.26
CA ASN A 94 8.75 -11.20 -12.15
C ASN A 94 8.91 -12.00 -13.47
N PRO A 95 8.54 -11.44 -14.64
CA PRO A 95 8.68 -12.14 -15.92
C PRO A 95 10.14 -12.42 -16.30
N CYS A 96 11.11 -11.71 -15.69
CA CYS A 96 12.54 -11.97 -15.86
C CYS A 96 13.04 -13.22 -15.09
N ALA A 97 12.20 -13.84 -14.26
CA ALA A 97 12.47 -15.15 -13.65
C ALA A 97 12.03 -16.33 -14.53
N ALA A 98 11.45 -16.07 -15.70
CA ALA A 98 11.19 -17.11 -16.69
C ALA A 98 12.52 -17.70 -17.17
N LYS A 99 12.72 -19.00 -16.95
CA LYS A 99 13.93 -19.73 -17.36
C LYS A 99 14.18 -19.51 -18.86
N ASN A 100 15.40 -19.07 -19.18
CA ASN A 100 15.88 -18.87 -20.55
C ASN A 100 15.71 -20.18 -21.35
N PRO A 101 14.89 -20.19 -22.43
CA PRO A 101 14.65 -21.40 -23.23
C PRO A 101 15.87 -21.83 -24.06
N CYS A 102 16.93 -21.02 -24.15
CA CYS A 102 18.16 -21.35 -24.87
C CYS A 102 19.17 -22.18 -24.04
N ALA A 103 18.91 -22.47 -22.77
CA ALA A 103 19.80 -23.31 -21.94
C ALA A 103 19.55 -24.83 -22.11
N ALA A 104 18.58 -25.22 -22.96
CA ALA A 104 18.17 -26.60 -23.14
C ALA A 104 18.66 -27.20 -24.46
N LYS A 105 19.97 -27.14 -24.75
CA LYS A 105 20.60 -28.02 -25.75
C LYS A 105 22.03 -28.37 -25.32
N LYS A 106 22.25 -29.68 -25.08
CA LYS A 106 23.57 -30.32 -25.13
C LYS A 106 24.00 -30.45 -26.58
#